data_AF-A0A0D3EA79-F1
#
_entry.id   AF-A0A0D3EA79-F1
#
_cell.length_a   1.000
_cell.length_b   1.000
_cell.length_c   1.000
_cell.angle_alpha   90.00
_cell.angle_beta   90.00
_cell.angle_gamma   90.00
#
_symmetry.space_group_name_H-M   'P 1'
#
loop_
_entity.id
_entity.type
_entity.pdbx_description
1 polymer ?
#
loop_
_entity_poly.entity_id
_entity_poly.type
_entity_poly.pdbx_seq_one_letter_code
_entity_poly.pdbx_strand_id
1 'polypeptide(L)'
;MYVQASLSTQSTIEFFKSIDGLILQKYTNATAHELFNLMLDIPTNLRPRHVTSTLNLTQFCIDTVMTIWHYHGGCQVGRVVDKNYKVLGIDALRVIDGSTFLKSPGTNLQATVMMLGRYMGQRILRERDEVGEKNEKDLSVSPIEDETNLCSSFPKNKL
;
A
#
# COMPACT_ATOMS: atom_id res chain seq x y z
N MET A 1 -8.53 -16.38 -3.16
CA MET A 1 -8.15 -14.94 -3.26
C MET A 1 -6.97 -14.70 -4.19
N TYR A 2 -5.83 -15.40 -4.03
CA TYR A 2 -4.66 -15.28 -4.92
C TYR A 2 -4.98 -15.54 -6.40
N VAL A 3 -5.77 -16.60 -6.66
CA VAL A 3 -6.23 -16.96 -8.01
C VAL A 3 -7.12 -15.87 -8.61
N GLN A 4 -7.99 -15.23 -7.84
CA GLN A 4 -8.89 -14.18 -8.34
C GLN A 4 -8.14 -12.86 -8.64
N ALA A 5 -7.16 -12.49 -7.82
CA ALA A 5 -6.32 -11.33 -8.06
C ALA A 5 -5.38 -11.54 -9.26
N SER A 6 -4.81 -12.75 -9.41
CA SER A 6 -3.92 -13.10 -10.52
C SER A 6 -4.68 -13.27 -11.84
N LEU A 7 -5.92 -13.79 -11.81
CA LEU A 7 -6.79 -13.84 -12.98
C LEU A 7 -7.27 -12.44 -13.37
N SER A 8 -7.61 -11.59 -12.40
CA SER A 8 -7.96 -10.18 -12.65
C SER A 8 -6.81 -9.41 -13.29
N THR A 9 -5.59 -9.51 -12.78
CA THR A 9 -4.43 -8.84 -13.41
C THR A 9 -4.11 -9.40 -14.78
N GLN A 10 -4.07 -10.73 -14.93
CA GLN A 10 -3.73 -11.34 -16.22
C GLN A 10 -4.80 -11.04 -17.27
N SER A 11 -6.09 -11.17 -16.93
CA SER A 11 -7.18 -10.83 -17.85
C SER A 11 -7.20 -9.34 -18.19
N THR A 12 -6.92 -8.44 -17.24
CA THR A 12 -6.80 -7.01 -17.54
C THR A 12 -5.59 -6.71 -18.44
N ILE A 13 -4.43 -7.34 -18.19
CA ILE A 13 -3.23 -7.18 -19.02
C ILE A 13 -3.47 -7.72 -20.43
N GLU A 14 -4.05 -8.91 -20.57
CA GLU A 14 -4.36 -9.49 -21.88
C GLU A 14 -5.46 -8.69 -22.60
N PHE A 15 -6.42 -8.10 -21.88
CA PHE A 15 -7.40 -7.17 -22.44
C PHE A 15 -6.74 -5.89 -22.97
N PHE A 16 -5.86 -5.26 -22.20
CA PHE A 16 -5.12 -4.09 -22.66
C PHE A 16 -4.19 -4.42 -23.83
N LYS A 17 -3.46 -5.54 -23.79
CA LYS A 17 -2.65 -6.00 -24.93
C LYS A 17 -3.48 -6.31 -26.17
N SER A 18 -4.68 -6.86 -26.00
CA SER A 18 -5.60 -7.14 -27.10
C SER A 18 -6.16 -5.85 -27.70
N ILE A 19 -6.52 -4.87 -26.87
CA ILE A 19 -6.94 -3.54 -27.31
C ILE A 19 -5.78 -2.80 -27.99
N ASP A 20 -4.60 -2.74 -27.39
CA ASP A 20 -3.42 -2.13 -27.97
C ASP A 20 -3.06 -2.80 -29.30
N GLY A 21 -3.13 -4.14 -29.37
CA GLY A 21 -2.93 -4.90 -30.60
C GLY A 21 -3.95 -4.56 -31.69
N LEU A 22 -5.24 -4.44 -31.35
CA LEU A 22 -6.31 -4.06 -32.28
C LEU A 22 -6.20 -2.61 -32.74
N ILE A 23 -5.80 -1.69 -31.85
CA ILE A 23 -5.57 -0.28 -32.18
C ILE A 23 -4.35 -0.16 -33.10
N LEU A 24 -3.23 -0.80 -32.75
CA LEU A 24 -2.02 -0.79 -33.58
C LEU A 24 -2.25 -1.46 -34.95
N GLN A 25 -3.08 -2.50 -35.02
CA GLN A 25 -3.43 -3.16 -36.27
C GLN A 25 -4.36 -2.32 -37.17
N LYS A 26 -5.33 -1.59 -36.60
CA LYS A 26 -6.28 -0.78 -37.38
C LYS A 26 -5.76 0.62 -37.73
N TYR A 27 -4.87 1.18 -36.93
CA TYR A 27 -4.43 2.58 -37.03
C TYR A 27 -2.93 2.71 -37.32
N THR A 28 -2.29 1.67 -37.87
CA THR A 28 -0.84 1.64 -38.13
C THR A 28 -0.36 2.78 -39.03
N ASN A 29 -1.25 3.32 -39.88
CA ASN A 29 -0.99 4.43 -40.80
C ASN A 29 -1.76 5.71 -40.45
N ALA A 30 -2.38 5.78 -39.26
CA ALA A 30 -3.11 6.97 -38.83
C ALA A 30 -2.14 8.08 -38.41
N THR A 31 -2.45 9.31 -38.80
CA THR A 31 -1.76 10.50 -38.30
C THR A 31 -2.09 10.72 -36.82
N ALA A 32 -1.19 11.38 -36.09
CA ALA A 32 -1.46 11.76 -34.68
C ALA A 32 -2.74 12.59 -34.52
N HIS A 33 -3.06 13.42 -35.52
CA HIS A 33 -4.27 14.23 -35.53
C HIS A 33 -5.54 13.37 -35.63
N GLU A 34 -5.55 12.33 -36.47
CA GLU A 34 -6.67 11.38 -36.56
C GLU A 34 -6.86 10.60 -35.26
N LEU A 35 -5.77 10.21 -34.60
CA LEU A 35 -5.83 9.56 -33.29
C LEU A 35 -6.40 10.48 -32.20
N PHE A 36 -6.04 11.76 -32.20
CA PHE A 36 -6.61 12.74 -31.27
C PHE A 36 -8.10 12.98 -31.51
N ASN A 37 -8.53 13.07 -32.77
CA ASN A 37 -9.96 13.16 -33.10
C ASN A 37 -10.72 11.94 -32.58
N LEU A 38 -10.20 10.73 -32.82
CA LEU A 38 -10.82 9.50 -32.31
C LEU A 38 -10.93 9.50 -30.78
N MET A 39 -9.88 9.94 -30.08
CA MET A 39 -9.88 10.03 -28.61
C MET A 39 -10.88 11.07 -28.09
N LEU A 40 -11.11 12.17 -28.82
CA LEU A 40 -12.11 13.17 -28.48
C LEU A 40 -13.54 12.67 -28.68
N ASP A 41 -13.78 11.62 -29.47
CA ASP A 41 -15.13 11.06 -29.64
C ASP A 41 -15.49 10.09 -28.50
N ILE A 42 -14.50 9.47 -27.87
CA ILE A 42 -14.72 8.51 -26.77
C ILE A 42 -15.17 9.27 -25.51
N PRO A 43 -16.35 9.00 -24.91
CA PRO A 43 -16.86 9.65 -23.70
C PRO A 43 -16.08 9.26 -22.43
N THR A 44 -14.80 9.64 -22.35
CA THR A 44 -13.88 9.31 -21.24
C THR A 44 -14.22 9.99 -19.92
N ASN A 45 -14.90 11.14 -19.97
CA ASN A 45 -15.30 11.95 -18.82
C ASN A 45 -16.47 12.86 -19.21
N LEU A 46 -16.95 13.67 -18.25
CA LEU A 46 -18.07 14.61 -18.43
C LEU A 46 -17.65 16.04 -18.80
N ARG A 47 -16.41 16.25 -19.25
CA ARG A 47 -15.89 17.59 -19.58
C ARG A 47 -16.39 18.01 -20.97
N PRO A 48 -16.73 19.30 -21.16
CA PRO A 48 -16.96 19.84 -22.50
C PRO A 48 -15.74 19.64 -23.40
N ARG A 49 -15.96 19.35 -24.68
CA ARG A 49 -14.90 19.13 -25.66
C ARG A 49 -14.83 20.27 -26.65
N HIS A 50 -13.62 20.62 -27.02
CA HIS A 50 -13.37 21.69 -27.97
C HIS A 50 -12.82 21.11 -29.27
N VAL A 51 -13.39 21.56 -30.39
CA VAL A 51 -12.92 21.19 -31.73
C VAL A 51 -11.45 21.59 -31.97
N THR A 52 -10.97 22.61 -31.26
CA THR A 52 -9.59 23.09 -31.32
C THR A 52 -8.61 22.25 -30.50
N SER A 53 -9.09 21.28 -29.72
CA SER A 53 -8.26 20.49 -28.80
C SER A 53 -7.21 19.65 -29.54
N THR A 54 -7.49 19.17 -30.75
CA THR A 54 -6.49 18.43 -31.54
C THR A 54 -5.28 19.25 -31.97
N LEU A 55 -5.39 20.58 -31.95
CA LEU A 55 -4.31 21.52 -32.29
C LEU A 55 -3.57 22.04 -31.05
N ASN A 56 -4.11 21.80 -29.85
CA ASN A 56 -3.55 22.24 -28.59
C ASN A 56 -3.50 21.07 -27.59
N LEU A 57 -2.32 20.49 -27.41
CA LEU A 57 -2.13 19.33 -26.56
C LEU A 57 -2.53 19.58 -25.10
N THR A 58 -2.35 20.80 -24.58
CA THR A 58 -2.80 21.16 -23.23
C THR A 58 -4.32 21.06 -23.13
N GLN A 59 -5.06 21.61 -24.10
CA GLN A 59 -6.52 21.51 -24.12
C GLN A 59 -6.99 20.07 -24.36
N PHE A 60 -6.33 19.32 -25.24
CA PHE A 60 -6.59 17.89 -25.44
C PHE A 60 -6.49 17.10 -24.14
N CYS A 61 -5.40 17.29 -23.38
CA CYS A 61 -5.23 16.63 -22.08
C CYS A 61 -6.35 17.04 -21.10
N ILE A 62 -6.69 18.32 -21.04
CA ILE A 62 -7.77 18.86 -20.19
C ILE A 62 -9.12 18.23 -20.55
N ASP A 63 -9.44 18.09 -21.82
CA ASP A 63 -10.73 17.58 -22.29
C ASP A 63 -10.83 16.05 -22.15
N THR A 64 -9.72 15.33 -22.28
CA THR A 64 -9.70 13.86 -22.32
C THR A 64 -9.27 13.20 -21.02
N VAL A 65 -8.71 13.94 -20.05
CA VAL A 65 -8.18 13.38 -18.80
C VAL A 65 -9.20 12.49 -18.09
N MET A 66 -8.76 11.30 -17.74
CA MET A 66 -9.52 10.36 -16.92
C MET A 66 -8.60 9.80 -15.84
N THR A 67 -9.21 9.17 -14.85
CA THR A 67 -8.44 8.35 -13.91
C THR A 67 -8.03 7.03 -14.54
N ILE A 68 -6.86 6.54 -14.13
CA ILE A 68 -6.46 5.14 -14.32
C ILE A 68 -6.74 4.31 -13.07
N TRP A 69 -7.59 4.80 -12.17
CA TRP A 69 -8.03 4.16 -10.91
C TRP A 69 -6.89 3.89 -9.90
N HIS A 70 -5.78 4.62 -10.00
CA HIS A 70 -4.60 4.49 -9.14
C HIS A 70 -4.47 5.62 -8.09
N TYR A 71 -5.59 6.00 -7.47
CA TYR A 71 -5.58 6.97 -6.38
C TYR A 71 -4.85 6.42 -5.15
N HIS A 72 -4.09 7.27 -4.48
CA HIS A 72 -3.30 6.93 -3.30
C HIS A 72 -3.08 8.17 -2.42
N GLY A 73 -2.56 7.97 -1.21
CA GLY A 73 -2.37 9.03 -0.22
C GLY A 73 -3.61 9.28 0.68
N GLY A 74 -3.51 10.28 1.56
CA GLY A 74 -4.54 10.62 2.55
C GLY A 74 -4.24 10.13 3.98
N CYS A 75 -3.51 9.04 4.14
CA CYS A 75 -3.13 8.46 5.43
C CYS A 75 -1.60 8.29 5.55
N GLN A 76 -0.86 9.35 5.20
CA GLN A 76 0.59 9.28 5.00
C GLN A 76 1.37 8.90 6.28
N VAL A 77 2.42 8.10 6.10
CA VAL A 77 3.41 7.79 7.15
C VAL A 77 4.09 9.07 7.63
N GLY A 78 4.19 9.23 8.95
CA GLY A 78 4.71 10.42 9.62
C GLY A 78 3.72 11.59 9.73
N ARG A 79 2.51 11.47 9.17
CA ARG A 79 1.44 12.46 9.32
C ARG A 79 0.18 11.91 9.98
N VAL A 80 -0.27 10.71 9.58
CA VAL A 80 -1.46 10.04 10.14
C VAL A 80 -1.11 8.72 10.81
N VAL A 81 -0.13 8.00 10.26
CA VAL A 81 0.38 6.75 10.83
C VAL A 81 1.88 6.82 11.11
N ASP A 82 2.37 6.00 12.04
CA ASP A 82 3.80 5.85 12.31
C ASP A 82 4.51 4.91 11.29
N LYS A 83 5.81 4.66 11.49
CA LYS A 83 6.60 3.77 10.62
C LYS A 83 6.17 2.30 10.67
N ASN A 84 5.38 1.92 11.68
CA ASN A 84 4.78 0.60 11.84
C ASN A 84 3.31 0.56 11.39
N TYR A 85 2.87 1.61 10.69
CA TYR A 85 1.52 1.81 10.17
C TYR A 85 0.44 1.91 11.25
N LYS A 86 0.82 2.21 12.50
CA LYS A 86 -0.12 2.48 13.60
C LYS A 86 -0.65 3.89 13.50
N VAL A 87 -1.95 4.06 13.72
CA VAL A 87 -2.57 5.39 13.71
C VAL A 87 -2.08 6.18 14.91
N LEU A 88 -1.64 7.42 14.68
CA LEU A 88 -1.09 8.26 15.73
C LEU A 88 -2.16 8.58 16.78
N GLY A 89 -1.83 8.37 18.06
CA GLY A 89 -2.74 8.63 19.18
C GLY A 89 -3.88 7.62 19.34
N ILE A 90 -3.90 6.53 18.56
CA ILE A 90 -4.91 5.47 18.67
C ILE A 90 -4.24 4.11 18.84
N ASP A 91 -4.62 3.41 19.89
CA ASP A 91 -4.17 2.05 20.13
C ASP A 91 -4.93 1.03 19.28
N ALA A 92 -4.30 -0.12 19.03
CA ALA A 92 -4.88 -1.26 18.33
C ALA A 92 -5.41 -1.00 16.89
N LEU A 93 -5.09 0.14 16.27
CA LEU A 93 -5.51 0.47 14.91
C LEU A 93 -4.30 0.68 13.98
N ARG A 94 -4.35 0.06 12.80
CA ARG A 94 -3.38 0.23 11.71
C ARG A 94 -4.07 0.44 10.37
N VAL A 95 -3.43 1.16 9.46
CA VAL A 95 -3.89 1.36 8.07
C VAL A 95 -2.85 0.78 7.12
N ILE A 96 -3.25 -0.20 6.29
CA ILE A 96 -2.35 -0.95 5.40
C ILE A 96 -2.98 -1.03 4.01
N ASP A 97 -2.93 0.07 3.28
CA ASP A 97 -3.41 0.19 1.91
C ASP A 97 -2.68 1.33 1.16
N GLY A 98 -3.12 1.62 -0.07
CA GLY A 98 -2.53 2.69 -0.89
C GLY A 98 -2.67 4.11 -0.31
N SER A 99 -3.52 4.33 0.69
CA SER A 99 -3.65 5.66 1.32
C SER A 99 -2.39 6.09 2.07
N THR A 100 -1.52 5.14 2.39
CA THR A 100 -0.27 5.36 3.13
C THR A 100 0.90 5.80 2.25
N PHE A 101 0.74 5.72 0.92
CA PHE A 101 1.79 6.06 -0.04
C PHE A 101 2.00 7.57 -0.16
N LEU A 102 3.27 7.99 -0.15
CA LEU A 102 3.66 9.38 -0.45
C LEU A 102 3.67 9.67 -1.95
N LYS A 103 4.05 8.67 -2.76
CA LYS A 103 4.11 8.72 -4.22
C LYS A 103 3.65 7.37 -4.76
N SER A 104 3.10 7.34 -5.97
CA SER A 104 2.69 6.10 -6.64
C SER A 104 3.90 5.19 -6.89
N PRO A 105 3.98 3.99 -6.28
CA PRO A 105 4.97 3.00 -6.65
C PRO A 105 4.67 2.38 -8.04
N GLY A 106 5.25 2.94 -9.10
CA GLY A 106 5.24 2.35 -10.45
C GLY A 106 3.89 2.28 -11.17
N THR A 107 3.88 1.62 -12.33
CA THR A 107 2.77 1.64 -13.32
C THR A 107 1.50 0.91 -12.89
N ASN A 108 1.60 -0.15 -12.07
CA ASN A 108 0.44 -0.88 -11.54
C ASN A 108 0.55 -1.06 -10.01
N LEU A 109 -0.23 -0.26 -9.28
CA LEU A 109 -0.23 -0.21 -7.81
C LEU A 109 -0.70 -1.50 -7.13
N GLN A 110 -1.44 -2.35 -7.85
CA GLN A 110 -2.09 -3.52 -7.25
C GLN A 110 -1.08 -4.50 -6.64
N ALA A 111 0.00 -4.80 -7.37
CA ALA A 111 1.05 -5.70 -6.89
C ALA A 111 1.72 -5.15 -5.62
N THR A 112 1.96 -3.83 -5.57
CA THR A 112 2.56 -3.18 -4.41
C THR A 112 1.65 -3.20 -3.20
N VAL A 113 0.35 -2.94 -3.36
CA VAL A 113 -0.61 -3.00 -2.26
C VAL A 113 -0.75 -4.43 -1.73
N MET A 114 -0.80 -5.44 -2.60
CA MET A 114 -0.84 -6.84 -2.19
C MET A 114 0.41 -7.26 -1.41
N MET A 115 1.59 -6.84 -1.88
CA MET A 115 2.87 -7.11 -1.22
C MET A 115 2.93 -6.44 0.16
N LEU A 116 2.51 -5.17 0.26
CA LEU A 116 2.44 -4.45 1.52
C LEU A 116 1.53 -5.17 2.53
N GLY A 117 0.35 -5.58 2.10
CA GLY A 117 -0.60 -6.31 2.94
C GLY A 117 0.00 -7.59 3.52
N ARG A 118 0.67 -8.39 2.67
CA ARG A 118 1.36 -9.61 3.12
C ARG A 118 2.50 -9.31 4.08
N TYR A 119 3.35 -8.33 3.73
CA TYR A 119 4.51 -7.95 4.54
C TYR A 119 4.09 -7.52 5.96
N MET A 120 3.11 -6.63 6.06
CA MET A 120 2.62 -6.14 7.34
C MET A 120 1.83 -7.19 8.11
N GLY A 121 1.04 -8.02 7.43
CA GLY A 121 0.37 -9.16 8.06
C GLY A 121 1.37 -10.11 8.74
N GLN A 122 2.48 -10.44 8.07
CA GLN A 122 3.54 -11.27 8.66
C GLN A 122 4.26 -10.57 9.82
N ARG A 123 4.48 -9.26 9.76
CA ARG A 123 5.06 -8.51 10.90
C ARG A 123 4.15 -8.55 12.12
N ILE A 124 2.84 -8.35 11.92
CA ILE A 124 1.86 -8.38 13.02
C ILE A 124 1.85 -9.74 13.71
N LEU A 125 1.95 -10.85 12.95
CA LEU A 125 2.02 -12.19 13.52
C LEU A 125 3.29 -12.37 14.37
N ARG A 126 4.46 -12.04 13.82
CA ARG A 126 5.73 -12.12 14.58
C ARG A 126 5.71 -11.28 15.85
N GLU A 127 5.18 -10.05 15.77
CA GLU A 127 5.05 -9.17 16.93
C GLU A 127 4.14 -9.79 18.02
N ARG A 128 3.13 -10.59 17.65
CA ARG A 128 2.27 -11.31 18.60
C ARG A 128 2.99 -12.50 19.22
N ASP A 129 3.74 -13.26 18.42
CA ASP A 129 4.49 -14.43 18.89
C ASP A 129 5.60 -14.01 19.89
N GLU A 130 6.34 -12.94 19.57
CA GLU A 130 7.37 -12.38 20.45
C GLU A 130 6.80 -11.87 21.79
N VAL A 131 5.57 -11.34 21.79
CA VAL A 131 4.87 -10.94 23.02
C VAL A 131 4.44 -12.16 23.82
N GLY A 132 3.97 -13.23 23.15
CA GLY A 132 3.64 -14.50 23.80
C GLY A 132 4.85 -15.11 24.52
N GLU A 133 5.99 -15.19 23.84
CA GLU A 133 7.24 -15.72 24.42
C GLU A 133 7.76 -14.89 25.60
N LYS A 134 7.62 -13.56 25.56
CA LYS A 134 8.01 -12.68 26.67
C LYS A 134 7.12 -12.89 27.89
N ASN A 135 5.81 -12.96 27.67
CA ASN A 135 4.86 -13.20 28.76
C ASN A 135 5.10 -14.57 29.43
N GLU A 136 5.46 -15.60 28.66
CA GLU A 136 5.79 -16.92 29.20
C GLU A 136 7.11 -16.92 30.00
N LYS A 137 8.13 -16.19 29.52
CA LYS A 137 9.39 -15.99 30.24
C LYS A 137 9.21 -15.19 31.52
N ASP A 138 8.41 -14.13 31.49
CA ASP A 138 8.10 -13.30 32.65
C ASP A 138 7.28 -14.07 33.70
N LEU A 139 6.44 -15.02 33.27
CA LEU A 139 5.77 -15.98 34.18
C LEU A 139 6.73 -17.01 34.78
N SER A 140 7.77 -17.42 34.02
CA SER A 140 8.78 -18.39 34.47
C SER A 140 9.84 -17.79 35.42
N VAL A 141 9.96 -16.46 35.45
CA VAL A 141 10.84 -15.71 36.38
C VAL A 141 9.99 -15.15 37.52
N SER A 142 9.44 -16.02 38.36
CA SER A 142 9.01 -15.62 39.70
C SER A 142 10.21 -15.72 40.66
N PRO A 143 10.45 -14.76 41.57
CA PRO A 143 11.49 -14.91 42.57
C PRO A 143 11.14 -16.08 43.48
N ILE A 144 11.95 -17.13 43.44
CA ILE A 144 12.01 -18.06 44.57
C ILE A 144 12.62 -17.23 45.71
N GLU A 145 11.79 -16.80 46.66
CA GLU A 145 12.27 -16.22 47.91
C GLU A 145 13.08 -17.30 48.65
N ASP A 146 14.40 -17.13 48.66
CA ASP A 146 15.33 -17.99 49.40
C ASP A 146 15.28 -17.63 50.89
N GLU A 147 14.26 -18.14 51.58
CA GLU A 147 14.03 -18.07 53.03
C GLU A 147 15.05 -18.92 53.83
N THR A 148 16.35 -18.86 53.49
CA THR A 148 17.38 -19.66 54.20
C THR A 148 18.55 -18.89 54.82
N ASN A 149 18.57 -17.56 54.80
CA ASN A 149 19.61 -16.79 55.51
C ASN A 149 19.04 -15.90 56.62
N LEU A 150 18.35 -16.52 57.58
CA LEU A 150 18.06 -15.93 58.88
C LEU A 150 18.76 -16.70 60.00
N CYS A 151 20.10 -16.75 60.01
CA CYS A 151 20.83 -16.98 61.25
C CYS A 151 22.30 -16.53 61.19
N SER A 152 22.71 -15.78 62.23
CA SER A 152 24.07 -15.52 62.70
C SER A 152 24.80 -14.23 62.26
N SER A 153 24.21 -13.07 62.57
CA SER A 153 24.99 -11.87 62.90
C SER A 153 25.38 -11.88 64.39
N PHE A 154 26.58 -12.37 64.71
CA PHE A 154 27.21 -12.11 66.01
C PHE A 154 28.16 -10.90 65.89
N PRO A 155 28.08 -9.89 66.78
CA PRO A 155 29.04 -8.79 66.80
C PRO A 155 30.30 -9.21 67.57
N LYS A 156 31.48 -8.94 67.02
CA LYS A 156 32.73 -8.95 67.81
C LYS A 156 33.37 -7.57 67.70
N ASN A 157 33.30 -6.83 68.81
CA ASN A 157 34.12 -5.64 69.07
C ASN A 157 35.34 -6.01 69.93
N LYS A 158 36.40 -5.21 69.74
CA LYS A 158 37.61 -4.97 70.56
C LYS A 158 38.78 -5.98 70.49
N LEU A 159 39.88 -5.52 69.91
CA LEU A 159 41.01 -4.94 70.65
C LEU A 159 41.52 -3.68 69.92
#